data_AF-A0A932Q0I3-F1
#
_entry.id   AF-A0A932Q0I3-F1
#
_cell.length_a   1.000
_cell.length_b   1.000
_cell.length_c   1.000
_cell.angle_alpha   90.00
_cell.angle_beta   90.00
_cell.angle_gamma   90.00
#
_symmetry.space_group_name_H-M   'P 1'
#
loop_
_entity.id
_entity.type
_entity.pdbx_description
1 polymer ?
#
loop_
_entity_poly.entity_id
_entity_poly.type
_entity_poly.pdbx_seq_one_letter_code
_entity_poly.pdbx_strand_id
1 'polypeptide(L)' 'MRFRKLSRDRVVQVTTAPEEIISAKGERYFAQSRFREKGKEYLLRALVEKTKDKLIVVTVYPTSKVRKYWRGGPK' A
#
# COMPACT_ATOMS: atom_id res chain seq x y z
N MET A 1 -10.34 11.61 -7.62
CA MET A 1 -10.07 10.17 -7.78
C MET A 1 -11.09 9.42 -6.94
N ARG A 2 -12.09 8.78 -7.54
CA ARG A 2 -13.14 8.04 -6.81
C ARG A 2 -12.88 6.55 -6.98
N PHE A 3 -12.00 5.97 -6.17
CA PHE A 3 -11.85 4.51 -6.08
C PHE A 3 -13.08 3.99 -5.34
N ARG A 4 -14.13 3.68 -6.10
CA ARG A 4 -15.47 3.45 -5.55
C ARG A 4 -15.58 2.20 -4.68
N LYS A 5 -14.67 1.23 -4.81
CA LYS A 5 -14.61 0.03 -3.96
C LYS A 5 -13.18 -0.51 -3.97
N LEU A 6 -12.38 -0.21 -2.94
CA LEU A 6 -11.20 -1.00 -2.67
C LEU A 6 -11.70 -2.33 -2.09
N SER A 7 -11.47 -3.45 -2.78
CA SER A 7 -11.92 -4.74 -2.27
C SER A 7 -11.16 -5.13 -1.01
N ARG A 8 -11.84 -5.82 -0.09
CA ARG A 8 -11.23 -6.31 1.15
C ARG A 8 -10.03 -7.20 0.84
N ASP A 9 -10.11 -8.04 -0.20
CA ASP A 9 -9.00 -8.87 -0.67
C ASP A 9 -7.75 -8.08 -1.02
N ARG A 10 -7.88 -6.93 -1.71
CA ARG A 10 -6.72 -6.09 -2.03
C ARG A 10 -6.09 -5.48 -0.78
N VAL A 11 -6.90 -5.10 0.21
CA VAL A 11 -6.41 -4.61 1.50
C VAL A 11 -5.66 -5.71 2.24
N VAL A 12 -6.25 -6.90 2.34
CA VAL A 12 -5.60 -8.05 2.97
C VAL A 12 -4.28 -8.35 2.26
N GLN A 13 -4.29 -8.53 0.94
CA GLN A 13 -3.11 -8.82 0.14
C GLN A 13 -1.98 -7.80 0.35
N VAL A 14 -2.27 -6.49 0.24
CA VAL A 14 -1.23 -5.46 0.40
C VAL A 14 -0.67 -5.40 1.82
N THR A 15 -1.43 -5.84 2.83
CA THR A 15 -0.97 -5.87 4.23
C THR A 15 -0.25 -7.16 4.62
N THR A 16 -0.61 -8.31 4.02
CA THR A 16 -0.02 -9.62 4.37
C THR A 16 1.12 -10.03 3.46
N ALA A 17 1.08 -9.61 2.19
CA ALA A 17 2.10 -9.91 1.17
C ALA A 17 2.39 -8.67 0.31
N PRO A 18 2.88 -7.57 0.92
CA PRO A 18 3.25 -6.39 0.16
C PRO A 18 4.43 -6.69 -0.77
N GLU A 19 4.37 -6.16 -1.99
CA GLU A 19 5.55 -6.09 -2.85
C GLU A 19 6.67 -5.20 -2.26
N GLU A 20 6.32 -4.20 -1.45
CA GLU A 20 7.29 -3.31 -0.82
C GLU A 20 6.84 -2.80 0.56
N ILE A 21 7.77 -2.73 1.50
CA ILE A 21 7.58 -2.15 2.84
C ILE A 21 8.49 -0.92 2.96
N ILE A 22 7.92 0.22 3.29
CA ILE A 22 8.67 1.47 3.51
C ILE A 22 8.42 1.95 4.93
N SER A 23 9.47 2.07 5.74
CA SER A 23 9.37 2.63 7.08
C SER A 23 8.81 4.06 7.03
N ALA A 24 7.86 4.34 7.92
CA ALA A 24 7.33 5.67 8.17
C ALA A 24 7.78 6.15 9.56
N LYS A 25 7.23 7.26 10.05
CA LYS A 25 7.58 7.80 11.37
C LYS A 25 7.03 6.90 12.49
N GLY A 26 7.89 6.53 13.44
CA GLY A 26 7.53 5.70 14.60
C GLY A 26 7.32 4.24 14.22
N GLU A 27 6.40 3.56 14.91
CA GLU A 27 6.04 2.15 14.65
C GLU A 27 5.13 1.98 13.42
N ARG A 28 5.25 2.87 12.43
CA ARG A 28 4.42 2.88 11.23
C ARG A 28 5.25 2.53 10.01
N TYR A 29 4.62 1.85 9.07
CA TYR A 29 5.20 1.58 7.75
C TYR A 29 4.13 1.64 6.67
N PHE A 30 4.56 1.93 5.45
CA PHE A 30 3.74 1.75 4.26
C PHE A 30 4.00 0.37 3.69
N ALA A 31 2.98 -0.49 3.76
CA ALA A 31 2.90 -1.69 2.94
C ALA A 31 2.29 -1.28 1.60
N GLN A 32 2.98 -1.54 0.49
CA GLN A 32 2.52 -1.10 -0.81
C GLN A 32 2.72 -2.14 -1.91
N SER A 33 1.81 -2.13 -2.89
CA SER A 33 1.82 -3.07 -4.01
C SER A 33 1.19 -2.44 -5.24
N ARG A 34 1.79 -2.71 -6.39
CA ARG A 34 1.29 -2.28 -7.69
C ARG A 34 0.10 -3.14 -8.09
N PHE A 35 -0.83 -2.54 -8.80
CA PHE A 35 -1.93 -3.24 -9.44
C PHE A 35 -2.34 -2.53 -10.72
N ARG A 36 -2.93 -3.28 -11.66
CA ARG A 36 -3.45 -2.73 -12.91
C ARG A 36 -4.97 -2.56 -12.84
N GLU A 37 -5.37 -1.30 -12.93
CA GLU A 37 -6.72 -0.74 -13.05
C GLU A 37 -7.08 -0.33 -14.48
N LYS A 38 -7.94 -1.03 -15.24
CA LYS A 38 -8.38 -0.56 -16.58
C LYS A 38 -7.21 -0.17 -17.52
N GLY A 39 -6.18 -1.03 -17.59
CA GLY A 39 -4.98 -0.79 -18.40
C GLY A 39 -3.99 0.24 -17.84
N LYS A 40 -4.28 0.84 -16.67
CA LYS A 40 -3.39 1.78 -16.00
C LYS A 40 -2.81 1.17 -14.73
N GLU A 41 -1.51 1.40 -14.52
CA GLU A 41 -0.84 0.99 -13.29
C GLU A 41 -1.12 1.98 -12.14
N TYR A 42 -1.40 1.43 -10.97
CA TYR A 42 -1.58 2.13 -9.73
C TYR A 42 -0.74 1.48 -8.64
N LEU A 43 -0.43 2.25 -7.61
CA LEU A 43 0.21 1.77 -6.39
C LEU A 43 -0.83 1.85 -5.28
N LEU A 44 -1.17 0.71 -4.69
CA LEU A 44 -1.95 0.65 -3.47
C LEU A 44 -1.02 0.82 -2.28
N ARG A 45 -1.31 1.80 -1.42
CA ARG A 45 -0.50 2.08 -0.23
C ARG A 45 -1.37 1.92 1.00
N ALA A 46 -0.95 1.04 1.90
CA ALA A 46 -1.53 0.84 3.22
C ALA A 46 -0.55 1.37 4.27
N LEU A 47 -0.96 2.39 5.03
CA LEU A 47 -0.26 2.78 6.24
C LEU A 47 -0.66 1.82 7.35
N VAL A 48 0.31 1.07 7.85
CA VAL A 48 0.13 0.11 8.93
C VAL A 48 0.88 0.62 10.15
N GLU A 49 0.22 0.59 11.30
CA GLU A 49 0.83 0.80 12.60
C GLU A 49 1.01 -0.56 13.27
N LYS A 50 2.25 -0.87 13.64
CA LYS A 50 2.58 -2.06 14.40
C LYS A 50 2.43 -1.74 15.89
N THR A 51 1.62 -2.54 16.56
CA THR A 51 1.54 -2.55 18.03
C THR A 51 2.12 -3.86 18.54
N LYS A 52 2.27 -4.02 19.86
CA LYS A 52 2.85 -5.24 20.46
C LYS A 52 2.14 -6.53 20.01
N ASP A 53 0.81 -6.48 19.85
CA ASP A 53 0.00 -7.68 19.63
C ASP A 53 -0.77 -7.67 18.30
N LYS A 54 -0.84 -6.52 17.59
CA LYS A 54 -1.71 -6.36 16.41
C LYS A 54 -1.10 -5.43 15.36
N LEU A 55 -1.50 -5.66 14.10
CA LEU A 55 -1.28 -4.75 12.99
C LEU A 55 -2.56 -3.94 12.74
N ILE A 56 -2.47 -2.62 12.81
CA ILE A 56 -3.60 -1.71 12.61
C ILE A 56 -3.42 -1.02 11.26
N VAL A 57 -4.37 -1.25 10.35
CA VAL A 57 -4.41 -0.55 9.07
C VAL A 57 -5.02 0.83 9.29
N VAL A 58 -4.19 1.88 9.28
CA VAL A 58 -4.61 3.26 9.55
C VAL A 58 -5.31 3.87 8.34
N THR A 59 -4.72 3.69 7.16
CA THR A 59 -5.33 4.17 5.92
C THR A 59 -4.87 3.32 4.74
N VAL A 60 -5.76 3.14 3.77
CA VAL A 60 -5.41 2.51 2.49
C VAL A 60 -5.92 3.38 1.37
N TYR A 61 -5.02 3.73 0.45
CA TYR A 61 -5.39 4.51 -0.72
C TYR A 61 -4.54 4.12 -1.92
N PRO A 62 -5.14 4.11 -3.12
CA PRO A 62 -4.41 3.97 -4.36
C PRO A 62 -3.90 5.31 -4.86
N THR A 63 -2.78 5.29 -5.58
CA THR A 63 -2.22 6.45 -6.27
C THR A 63 -1.67 6.04 -7.62
N SER A 64 -1.85 6.88 -8.65
CA SER A 64 -1.20 6.67 -9.95
C SER A 64 0.24 7.20 -9.97
N LYS A 65 0.71 7.83 -8.88
CA LYS A 65 2.07 8.38 -8.77
C LYS A 65 3.07 7.29 -8.37
N VAL A 66 3.08 6.16 -9.08
CA VAL A 66 3.93 5.00 -8.76
C VAL A 66 5.40 5.41 -8.65
N ARG A 67 5.93 6.12 -9.64
CA ARG A 67 7.32 6.64 -9.67
C ARG A 67 7.73 7.48 -8.47
N LYS A 68 6.77 8.17 -7.81
CA LYS A 68 7.07 9.01 -6.64
C LYS A 68 7.26 8.19 -5.37
N TYR A 69 6.54 7.08 -5.26
CA TYR A 69 6.37 6.36 -4.00
C TYR A 69 7.02 4.98 -3.99
N TRP A 70 7.24 4.38 -5.16
CA TRP A 70 7.95 3.12 -5.32
C TRP A 70 9.45 3.31 -5.07
N ARG A 71 10.09 2.46 -4.25
CA ARG A 71 11.53 2.52 -3.97
C ARG A 71 12.32 1.29 -4.47
N GLY A 72 11.65 0.18 -4.75
CA GLY A 72 12.26 -1.10 -5.18
C GLY A 72 12.27 -1.35 -6.68
N GLY A 73 12.38 -0.31 -7.51
CA GLY A 73 12.71 -0.49 -8.94
C GLY A 73 14.22 -0.40 -9.14
N PRO A 74 14.82 -1.13 -10.11
CA PRO A 74 16.22 -0.90 -10.45
C PRO A 74 16.41 0.59 -10.80
N LYS A 75 17.45 1.20 -10.22
CA LYS A 75 17.87 2.56 -10.56
C LYS A 75 18.35 2.62 -12.01
#